data_AF-A0A2S9GLL2-F1
#
_entry.id   AF-A0A2S9GLL2-F1
#
_cell.length_a   1.000
_cell.length_b   1.000
_cell.length_c   1.000
_cell.angle_alpha   90.00
_cell.angle_beta   90.00
_cell.angle_gamma   90.00
#
_symmetry.space_group_name_H-M   'P 1'
#
loop_
_entity.id
_entity.type
_entity.pdbx_description
1 polymer ?
#
loop_
_entity_poly.entity_id
_entity_poly.type
_entity_poly.pdbx_seq_one_letter_code
_entity_poly.pdbx_strand_id
1 'polypeptide(L)' 'GDSAAAQAREALRRIDIALNQAGSSLTDVVRTRIYVTDISACTAATSRHAEMSVT' A
#
# COMPACT_ATOMS: atom_id res chain seq x y z
N GLY A 1 11.70 4.26 -7.19
CA GLY A 1 12.85 3.55 -6.63
C GLY A 1 12.67 2.07 -6.89
N ASP A 2 13.77 1.36 -7.16
CA ASP A 2 13.70 -0.03 -7.66
C ASP A 2 13.45 -1.08 -6.56
N SER A 3 13.39 -0.67 -5.29
CA SER A 3 13.04 -1.59 -4.21
C SER A 3 11.53 -1.80 -4.12
N ALA A 4 11.13 -3.02 -3.78
CA ALA A 4 9.73 -3.36 -3.54
C ALA A 4 9.09 -2.48 -2.45
N ALA A 5 9.85 -2.05 -1.43
CA ALA A 5 9.38 -1.12 -0.41
C ALA A 5 9.08 0.27 -0.99
N ALA A 6 9.92 0.78 -1.88
CA ALA A 6 9.70 2.07 -2.54
C ALA A 6 8.50 2.00 -3.50
N GLN A 7 8.35 0.89 -4.23
CA GLN A 7 7.20 0.64 -5.09
C GLN A 7 5.90 0.54 -4.29
N ALA A 8 5.90 -0.20 -3.18
CA ALA A 8 4.74 -0.31 -2.29
C ALA A 8 4.34 1.05 -1.70
N ARG A 9 5.32 1.87 -1.28
CA ARG A 9 5.06 3.22 -0.77
C ARG A 9 4.41 4.12 -1.82
N GLU A 10 4.94 4.10 -3.03
CA GLU A 10 4.39 4.92 -4.12
C GLU A 10 3.01 4.44 -4.57
N ALA A 11 2.78 3.12 -4.62
CA ALA A 11 1.47 2.56 -4.90
C ALA A 11 0.42 2.99 -3.85
N LEU A 12 0.75 2.88 -2.56
CA LEU A 12 -0.11 3.31 -1.46
C LEU A 12 -0.40 4.81 -1.51
N ARG A 13 0.61 5.65 -1.80
CA ARG A 13 0.43 7.10 -1.98
C ARG A 13 -0.57 7.43 -3.10
N ARG A 14 -0.50 6.70 -4.22
CA ARG A 14 -1.43 6.91 -5.35
C ARG A 14 -2.85 6.46 -5.00
N ILE A 15 -3.00 5.37 -4.24
CA ILE A 15 -4.29 4.90 -3.74
C ILE A 15 -4.90 5.92 -2.79
N ASP A 16 -4.13 6.45 -1.85
CA ASP A 16 -4.58 7.50 -0.92
C ASP A 16 -5.12 8.73 -1.65
N ILE A 17 -4.39 9.22 -2.65
CA ILE A 17 -4.84 10.34 -3.49
C ILE A 17 -6.17 10.01 -4.19
N ALA A 18 -6.29 8.82 -4.78
CA ALA A 18 -7.50 8.42 -5.49
C ALA A 18 -8.71 8.27 -4.54
N LEU A 19 -8.50 7.75 -3.33
CA LEU A 19 -9.56 7.66 -2.31
C LEU A 19 -10.00 9.04 -1.86
N ASN A 20 -9.07 9.96 -1.59
CA ASN A 20 -9.39 11.33 -1.21
C ASN A 20 -10.19 12.04 -2.32
N GLN A 21 -9.84 11.84 -3.59
CA GLN A 21 -10.60 12.37 -4.72
C GLN A 21 -12.03 11.81 -4.81
N ALA A 22 -12.25 10.60 -4.30
CA ALA A 22 -13.56 9.96 -4.22
C ALA A 22 -14.32 10.30 -2.91
N GLY A 23 -13.78 11.16 -2.04
CA GLY A 23 -14.38 11.50 -0.75
C GLY A 23 -14.23 10.41 0.32
N SER A 24 -13.23 9.54 0.16
CA SER A 24 -12.90 8.43 1.06
C SER A 24 -11.44 8.53 1.52
N SER A 25 -11.02 7.59 2.36
CA SER A 25 -9.70 7.54 2.98
C SER A 25 -9.20 6.11 3.08
N LEU A 26 -7.92 5.93 3.38
CA LEU A 26 -7.34 4.60 3.58
C LEU A 26 -8.02 3.81 4.72
N THR A 27 -8.62 4.47 5.71
CA THR A 27 -9.34 3.80 6.80
C THR A 27 -10.66 3.16 6.34
N ASP A 28 -11.18 3.56 5.19
CA ASP A 28 -12.39 2.96 4.59
C ASP A 28 -12.06 1.67 3.81
N VAL A 29 -10.77 1.36 3.62
CA VAL A 29 -10.32 0.18 2.85
C VAL A 29 -10.47 -1.08 3.69
N VAL A 30 -11.52 -1.85 3.39
CA VAL A 30 -11.82 -3.11 4.09
C VAL A 30 -10.83 -4.23 3.76
N ARG A 31 -10.21 -4.20 2.57
CA ARG A 31 -9.34 -5.27 2.11
C ARG A 31 -8.25 -4.76 1.17
N THR A 32 -7.01 -5.13 1.47
CA THR A 32 -5.88 -4.93 0.56
C THR A 32 -5.32 -6.29 0.15
N ARG A 33 -5.13 -6.48 -1.17
CA ARG A 33 -4.50 -7.67 -1.72
C ARG A 33 -3.25 -7.27 -2.48
N ILE A 34 -2.11 -7.84 -2.10
CA ILE A 34 -0.81 -7.51 -2.66
C ILE A 34 -0.37 -8.67 -3.55
N TYR A 35 0.02 -8.36 -4.79
CA TYR A 35 0.61 -9.29 -5.73
C TYR A 35 2.07 -8.90 -5.93
N VAL A 36 2.97 -9.85 -5.72
CA VAL A 36 4.42 -9.66 -5.90
C VAL A 36 4.93 -10.60 -6.98
N THR A 37 5.92 -10.13 -7.73
CA THR A 37 6.62 -10.94 -8.75
C THR A 37 7.72 -11.79 -8.14
N ASP A 38 8.27 -11.35 -7.01
CA ASP A 38 9.24 -12.09 -6.19
C ASP A 38 8.69 -12.22 -4.77
N ILE A 39 8.54 -13.47 -4.30
CA ILE A 39 7.99 -13.77 -2.98
C ILE A 39 8.89 -13.25 -1.85
N SER A 40 10.20 -13.12 -2.10
CA SER A 40 11.17 -12.55 -1.15
C SER A 40 10.85 -11.10 -0.78
N ALA A 41 10.14 -10.39 -1.66
CA ALA A 41 9.72 -9.01 -1.44
C ALA A 41 8.43 -8.86 -0.60
N CYS A 42 7.75 -9.97 -0.29
CA CYS A 42 6.43 -9.96 0.35
C CYS A 42 6.42 -9.23 1.70
N THR A 43 7.41 -9.49 2.55
CA THR A 43 7.53 -8.83 3.86
C THR A 43 7.69 -7.32 3.72
N ALA A 44 8.54 -6.86 2.80
CA ALA A 44 8.78 -5.44 2.58
C ALA A 44 7.52 -4.69 2.13
N ALA A 45 6.71 -5.30 1.25
CA ALA A 45 5.46 -4.73 0.77
C ALA A 45 4.34 -4.76 1.83
N THR A 46 4.21 -5.87 2.57
CA THR A 46 3.19 -6.03 3.62
C THR A 46 3.44 -5.18 4.85
N SER A 47 4.69 -4.97 5.27
CA SER A 47 5.02 -4.06 6.37
C SER A 47 4.56 -2.62 6.11
N ARG A 48 4.64 -2.13 4.86
CA ARG A 48 4.14 -0.79 4.51
C ARG A 48 2.62 -0.68 4.61
N HIS A 49 1.90 -1.74 4.26
CA HIS A 49 0.45 -1.80 4.44
C HIS A 49 0.08 -1.77 5.93
N ALA A 50 0.78 -2.57 6.76
CA ALA A 50 0.52 -2.63 8.20
C ALA A 50 0.74 -1.28 8.91
N GLU A 51 1.74 -0.49 8.49
CA GLU A 51 1.99 0.85 9.05
C GLU A 51 0.85 1.86 8.81
N MET A 52 0.04 1.68 7.75
CA MET A 52 -1.11 2.56 7.47
C MET A 52 -2.38 2.13 8.20
N SER A 53 -2.52 0.85 8.57
CA SER A 53 -3.72 0.35 9.25
C SER A 53 -3.80 0.67 10.75
N VAL A 54 -2.77 1.30 11.33
CA VAL A 54 -2.63 1.56 12.78
C VAL A 54 -2.54 3.06 13.13
N THR A 55 -2.81 3.96 12.17
CA THR A 55 -2.93 5.41 12.44
C THR A 55 -4.39 5.83 12.41
#